data_AF-A0AA35XXW0-F1
#
_entry.id   AF-A0AA35XXW0-F1
#
_cell.length_a   1.000
_cell.length_b   1.000
_cell.length_c   1.000
_cell.angle_alpha   90.00
_cell.angle_beta   90.00
_cell.angle_gamma   90.00
#
_symmetry.space_group_name_H-M   'P 1'
#
loop_
_entity.id
_entity.type
_entity.pdbx_description
1 polymer ?
#
loop_
_entity_poly.entity_id
_entity_poly.type
_entity_poly.pdbx_seq_one_letter_code
_entity_poly.pdbx_strand_id
1 'polypeptide(L)'
;MNNTIQLFGLTSAFGGIVGFDEQTHTTINSQTLKAEYYAVLAPFKFFPHQAFLLYPQDNCRFDFVSSDNNTKAIAVQLIQNPHGVAIQRSGWSLFLRAHPNEHVDFEAQDMNEWEWFSTFPTANNIPAYLEALLNIKELDHKTIYSWIKLFSPSMVKDYIEASIRILSNEEYINFCSVLKKDIDFLHDLRVCFPEDPWFTDGIPALLNWKSDRTPTRLKRLTAADDKLATTDLGESQPGPLGFDIAAEFRRDIAPRKNICIVATARNEALLTIDWIGWHLSMGVDHFFLYTNDNNDGSDALLEALSRHDFITWIDSNPTGCIPQRKSYAHALSILPDTLDYKWSIVIDLDELVILNHNKFSNLRDFLQLHEYSGQKAVALNWVMMAPSGVNYERKHVWEKNLRREPAGNRCIKSIFQTRYFSFAHAHTALWPKAHDITYANADGQPIAMERNGATCALTFNENNAWIGHYFYRSFQEFCMKNARGRNSTFRADKSFKFRPSFFTDWLRYKNDEETLSETRALLCLNKASDEAKRIRDLPGVREAETAAISSFFEAYKSIIETAIPLISKEEIFNDEEKDYFVNIINASLQNNL
;
A
#
# COMPACT_ATOMS: atom_id res chain seq x y z
N MET A 1 -34.53 48.46 -10.59
CA MET A 1 -34.06 48.34 -9.19
C MET A 1 -32.89 47.37 -9.19
N ASN A 2 -31.84 47.67 -8.42
CA ASN A 2 -30.65 46.83 -8.36
C ASN A 2 -30.97 45.52 -7.65
N ASN A 3 -30.58 44.38 -8.22
CA ASN A 3 -30.37 43.15 -7.48
C ASN A 3 -28.91 42.70 -7.72
N THR A 4 -28.05 43.13 -6.81
CA THR A 4 -26.67 42.68 -6.69
C THR A 4 -26.63 41.19 -6.36
N ILE A 5 -25.81 40.41 -7.06
CA ILE A 5 -25.46 39.04 -6.64
C ILE A 5 -23.97 39.06 -6.28
N GLN A 6 -23.65 38.67 -5.05
CA GLN A 6 -22.27 38.62 -4.56
C GLN A 6 -21.57 37.35 -5.05
N LEU A 7 -20.35 37.52 -5.57
CA LEU A 7 -19.43 36.41 -5.80
C LEU A 7 -18.77 36.01 -4.48
N PHE A 8 -18.95 34.76 -4.07
CA PHE A 8 -18.09 34.12 -3.07
C PHE A 8 -16.89 33.52 -3.78
N GLY A 9 -15.69 34.01 -3.45
CA GLY A 9 -14.45 33.49 -3.99
C GLY A 9 -13.96 32.24 -3.23
N LEU A 10 -13.20 31.40 -3.93
CA LEU A 10 -12.26 30.46 -3.32
C LEU A 10 -10.87 30.71 -3.89
N THR A 11 -9.96 31.12 -3.02
CA THR A 11 -8.54 31.30 -3.31
C THR A 11 -7.78 30.04 -2.95
N SER A 12 -6.83 29.63 -3.80
CA SER A 12 -5.61 28.95 -3.34
C SER A 12 -4.43 29.37 -4.21
N ALA A 13 -3.23 29.32 -3.65
CA ALA A 13 -2.08 30.09 -4.14
C ALA A 13 -1.40 29.46 -5.38
N PHE A 14 -1.20 30.23 -6.45
CA PHE A 14 0.05 30.98 -6.70
C PHE A 14 -0.27 32.15 -7.66
N GLY A 15 0.42 33.30 -7.52
CA GLY A 15 -0.12 34.60 -7.95
C GLY A 15 0.32 35.14 -9.32
N GLY A 16 -0.40 36.16 -9.81
CA GLY A 16 -0.05 36.98 -10.97
C GLY A 16 -1.28 37.64 -11.61
N ILE A 17 -1.48 38.95 -11.41
CA ILE A 17 -2.67 39.70 -11.84
C ILE A 17 -2.35 40.60 -13.05
N VAL A 18 -3.17 40.52 -14.10
CA VAL A 18 -3.62 41.65 -14.96
C VAL A 18 -5.03 41.23 -15.43
N GLY A 19 -6.13 41.95 -15.30
CA GLY A 19 -6.37 43.38 -15.07
C GLY A 19 -7.48 43.80 -16.05
N PHE A 20 -8.75 43.74 -15.62
CA PHE A 20 -9.90 44.14 -16.44
C PHE A 20 -10.23 45.63 -16.25
N ASP A 21 -10.64 46.31 -17.32
CA ASP A 21 -11.19 47.67 -17.28
C ASP A 21 -12.73 47.62 -17.21
N GLU A 22 -13.30 48.20 -16.15
CA GLU A 22 -14.73 48.31 -15.92
C GLU A 22 -15.32 49.55 -16.61
N GLN A 23 -15.49 49.54 -17.94
CA GLN A 23 -16.45 50.43 -18.61
C GLN A 23 -16.74 50.08 -20.07
N THR A 24 -17.89 49.45 -20.32
CA THR A 24 -18.80 49.80 -21.44
C THR A 24 -20.10 49.00 -21.35
N HIS A 25 -21.20 49.66 -20.97
CA HIS A 25 -22.53 49.14 -21.30
C HIS A 25 -22.76 49.35 -22.81
N THR A 26 -22.66 48.29 -23.61
CA THR A 26 -22.98 48.36 -25.04
C THR A 26 -23.96 47.25 -25.41
N THR A 27 -25.17 47.65 -25.78
CA THR A 27 -26.16 46.74 -26.39
C THR A 27 -25.70 46.43 -27.82
N ILE A 28 -25.04 45.28 -28.02
CA ILE A 28 -24.58 44.87 -29.35
C ILE A 28 -25.75 44.32 -30.16
N ASN A 29 -25.94 44.88 -31.35
CA ASN A 29 -27.00 44.51 -32.28
C ASN A 29 -26.63 43.22 -33.05
N SER A 30 -27.62 42.42 -33.45
CA SER A 30 -27.46 40.98 -33.78
C SER A 30 -26.74 40.61 -35.08
N GLN A 31 -25.91 41.49 -35.66
CA GLN A 31 -25.22 41.25 -36.94
C GLN A 31 -23.68 41.26 -36.88
N THR A 32 -23.07 41.49 -35.71
CA THR A 32 -21.61 41.45 -35.56
C THR A 32 -21.19 40.74 -34.28
N LEU A 33 -21.16 39.40 -34.35
CA LEU A 33 -20.35 38.54 -33.49
C LEU A 33 -20.13 37.20 -34.19
N LYS A 34 -19.09 37.13 -35.04
CA LYS A 34 -18.36 35.88 -35.28
C LYS A 34 -17.55 35.58 -34.02
N ALA A 35 -18.23 35.12 -32.97
CA ALA A 35 -17.57 34.48 -31.83
C ALA A 35 -17.56 32.98 -32.12
N GLU A 36 -16.39 32.45 -32.43
CA GLU A 36 -16.18 31.01 -32.50
C GLU A 36 -16.15 30.49 -31.06
N TYR A 37 -17.15 29.67 -30.70
CA TYR A 37 -17.28 29.13 -29.36
C TYR A 37 -16.38 27.90 -29.21
N TYR A 38 -15.30 28.03 -28.45
CA TYR A 38 -14.40 26.93 -28.12
C TYR A 38 -14.56 26.52 -26.67
N ALA A 39 -14.64 25.20 -26.44
CA ALA A 39 -14.70 24.63 -25.11
C ALA A 39 -13.29 24.46 -24.50
N VAL A 40 -13.24 24.65 -23.19
CA VAL A 40 -12.09 24.48 -22.31
C VAL A 40 -12.60 23.62 -21.18
N LEU A 41 -12.17 22.37 -21.10
CA LEU A 41 -12.42 21.63 -19.88
C LEU A 41 -11.47 22.16 -18.80
N ALA A 42 -11.96 22.37 -17.57
CA ALA A 42 -11.09 22.82 -16.48
C ALA A 42 -11.55 22.28 -15.12
N PRO A 43 -10.63 22.00 -14.18
CA PRO A 43 -9.26 21.51 -14.37
C PRO A 43 -9.23 19.97 -14.32
N PHE A 44 -8.46 19.33 -15.20
CA PHE A 44 -8.14 17.92 -15.03
C PHE A 44 -7.17 17.77 -13.85
N LYS A 45 -7.24 16.65 -13.13
CA LYS A 45 -6.26 16.34 -12.08
C LYS A 45 -4.84 16.21 -12.64
N PHE A 46 -4.74 15.85 -13.92
CA PHE A 46 -3.50 15.68 -14.68
C PHE A 46 -3.12 16.85 -15.59
N PHE A 47 -4.00 17.83 -15.82
CA PHE A 47 -3.71 18.98 -16.69
C PHE A 47 -4.16 20.30 -16.04
N PRO A 48 -3.25 21.01 -15.34
CA PRO A 48 -3.60 22.27 -14.66
C PRO A 48 -3.98 23.44 -15.57
N HIS A 49 -3.77 23.34 -16.90
CA HIS A 49 -3.62 24.52 -17.77
C HIS A 49 -4.24 24.45 -19.19
N GLN A 50 -5.14 23.51 -19.56
CA GLN A 50 -5.57 23.38 -20.97
C GLN A 50 -7.02 23.01 -21.32
N ALA A 51 -7.34 23.28 -22.60
CA ALA A 51 -8.66 23.27 -23.25
C ALA A 51 -8.87 22.08 -24.21
N PHE A 52 -10.12 21.84 -24.63
CA PHE A 52 -10.50 20.68 -25.47
C PHE A 52 -11.49 21.10 -26.56
N LEU A 53 -11.11 20.98 -27.84
CA LEU A 53 -12.05 21.22 -28.94
C LEU A 53 -12.97 20.01 -29.15
N LEU A 54 -14.27 20.28 -29.22
CA LEU A 54 -15.34 19.29 -29.32
C LEU A 54 -15.96 19.27 -30.71
N TYR A 55 -16.32 18.08 -31.17
CA TYR A 55 -15.79 17.68 -32.47
C TYR A 55 -16.83 16.66 -33.06
N PRO A 56 -17.81 17.04 -33.93
CA PRO A 56 -18.82 16.14 -34.54
C PRO A 56 -18.56 15.50 -35.95
N GLN A 57 -18.63 14.16 -36.05
CA GLN A 57 -18.97 13.47 -37.32
C GLN A 57 -20.27 12.65 -37.17
N ASP A 58 -21.25 12.97 -38.00
CA ASP A 58 -22.53 12.31 -38.30
C ASP A 58 -23.34 11.60 -37.18
N ASN A 59 -24.56 12.11 -36.96
CA ASN A 59 -25.68 11.55 -36.19
C ASN A 59 -25.56 11.47 -34.65
N CYS A 60 -25.64 12.64 -33.98
CA CYS A 60 -26.06 12.72 -32.58
C CYS A 60 -27.49 13.29 -32.46
N ARG A 61 -28.37 12.59 -31.75
CA ARG A 61 -29.74 13.02 -31.42
C ARG A 61 -29.84 13.33 -29.92
N PHE A 62 -30.45 14.47 -29.60
CA PHE A 62 -30.71 14.93 -28.23
C PHE A 62 -32.23 15.01 -27.98
N ASP A 63 -32.70 14.46 -26.87
CA ASP A 63 -34.10 14.43 -26.47
C ASP A 63 -34.21 15.03 -25.05
N PHE A 64 -34.98 16.10 -24.88
CA PHE A 64 -35.22 16.75 -23.58
C PHE A 64 -36.51 16.23 -22.94
N VAL A 65 -36.51 16.02 -21.63
CA VAL A 65 -37.69 15.63 -20.83
C VAL A 65 -37.80 16.58 -19.63
N SER A 66 -38.98 17.14 -19.37
CA SER A 66 -39.27 17.80 -18.08
C SER A 66 -39.93 16.83 -17.10
N SER A 67 -39.92 17.20 -15.82
CA SER A 67 -40.48 16.49 -14.65
C SER A 67 -41.98 16.08 -14.72
N ASP A 68 -42.65 16.33 -15.85
CA ASP A 68 -44.09 16.43 -16.01
C ASP A 68 -44.68 15.28 -16.86
N ASN A 69 -43.84 14.30 -17.23
CA ASN A 69 -44.21 13.07 -17.93
C ASN A 69 -44.91 13.22 -19.31
N ASN A 70 -44.75 14.36 -20.00
CA ASN A 70 -45.26 14.55 -21.36
C ASN A 70 -44.14 14.76 -22.38
N THR A 71 -43.84 13.72 -23.16
CA THR A 71 -42.83 13.74 -24.22
C THR A 71 -43.29 14.59 -25.42
N LYS A 72 -42.42 15.50 -25.89
CA LYS A 72 -42.52 16.08 -27.24
C LYS A 72 -41.14 16.10 -27.91
N ALA A 73 -40.95 15.19 -28.87
CA ALA A 73 -39.75 15.14 -29.68
C ALA A 73 -39.80 16.17 -30.82
N ILE A 74 -38.64 16.72 -31.19
CA ILE A 74 -38.45 17.50 -32.42
C ILE A 74 -37.24 16.94 -33.15
N ALA A 75 -37.40 16.59 -34.42
CA ALA A 75 -36.31 16.18 -35.30
C ALA A 75 -35.75 17.42 -36.03
N VAL A 76 -34.43 17.53 -36.13
CA VAL A 76 -33.73 18.60 -36.87
C VAL A 76 -32.66 17.98 -37.76
N GLN A 77 -32.56 18.47 -39.00
CA GLN A 77 -31.58 18.08 -40.00
C GLN A 77 -30.76 19.32 -40.38
N LEU A 78 -29.44 19.20 -40.50
CA LEU A 78 -28.52 20.31 -40.80
C LEU A 78 -27.63 20.01 -42.01
N ILE A 79 -27.25 21.08 -42.73
CA ILE A 79 -26.54 21.05 -44.01
C ILE A 79 -25.33 22.03 -43.94
N GLN A 80 -24.13 21.54 -44.29
CA GLN A 80 -22.81 22.17 -44.48
C GLN A 80 -22.47 23.59 -43.93
N ASN A 81 -21.33 23.69 -43.21
CA ASN A 81 -20.45 24.89 -43.11
C ASN A 81 -19.02 24.45 -42.63
N PRO A 82 -17.94 25.28 -42.63
CA PRO A 82 -16.61 24.78 -43.05
C PRO A 82 -15.53 24.72 -41.96
N HIS A 83 -15.82 25.17 -40.73
CA HIS A 83 -14.86 25.22 -39.61
C HIS A 83 -15.47 24.63 -38.32
N GLY A 84 -16.23 23.54 -38.52
CA GLY A 84 -16.65 22.58 -37.50
C GLY A 84 -15.75 21.33 -37.55
N VAL A 85 -15.94 20.36 -36.67
CA VAL A 85 -14.84 19.50 -36.17
C VAL A 85 -15.29 18.04 -35.95
N ALA A 86 -14.48 17.03 -35.53
CA ALA A 86 -14.92 15.59 -35.51
C ALA A 86 -14.10 14.59 -34.62
N ILE A 87 -14.59 14.11 -33.45
CA ILE A 87 -13.88 13.18 -32.53
C ILE A 87 -14.00 11.84 -33.20
N GLN A 88 -12.85 11.27 -33.57
CA GLN A 88 -12.83 10.01 -34.28
C GLN A 88 -11.61 9.21 -33.85
N ARG A 89 -11.86 8.05 -33.22
CA ARG A 89 -10.95 6.90 -33.31
C ARG A 89 -11.77 5.64 -33.53
N SER A 90 -11.38 4.85 -34.52
CA SER A 90 -11.99 3.57 -34.85
C SER A 90 -11.69 2.53 -33.77
N GLY A 91 -12.72 2.00 -33.12
CA GLY A 91 -12.64 0.95 -32.10
C GLY A 91 -13.54 1.17 -30.89
N TRP A 92 -13.93 2.42 -30.63
CA TRP A 92 -14.71 2.80 -29.44
C TRP A 92 -16.19 2.99 -29.78
N SER A 93 -17.01 1.98 -29.55
CA SER A 93 -18.48 2.13 -29.50
C SER A 93 -18.93 2.49 -28.08
N LEU A 94 -18.48 3.64 -27.58
CA LEU A 94 -18.88 4.22 -26.30
C LEU A 94 -19.51 5.59 -26.53
N PHE A 95 -20.82 5.67 -26.27
CA PHE A 95 -21.60 6.88 -26.50
C PHE A 95 -21.36 7.92 -25.41
N LEU A 96 -20.81 9.08 -25.78
CA LEU A 96 -20.89 10.28 -24.94
C LEU A 96 -22.35 10.78 -24.94
N ARG A 97 -23.01 10.76 -23.78
CA ARG A 97 -24.35 11.35 -23.60
C ARG A 97 -24.35 12.26 -22.38
N ALA A 98 -24.61 13.55 -22.62
CA ALA A 98 -24.73 14.57 -21.60
C ALA A 98 -25.80 15.58 -22.02
N HIS A 99 -26.66 16.00 -21.11
CA HIS A 99 -27.51 17.18 -21.28
C HIS A 99 -27.07 18.29 -20.30
N PRO A 100 -27.30 19.58 -20.61
CA PRO A 100 -26.86 20.66 -19.73
C PRO A 100 -27.57 20.58 -18.37
N ASN A 101 -26.79 20.62 -17.30
CA ASN A 101 -27.18 20.54 -15.88
C ASN A 101 -27.42 19.14 -15.29
N GLU A 102 -26.98 18.06 -15.94
CA GLU A 102 -26.86 16.74 -15.30
C GLU A 102 -25.42 16.23 -15.25
N HIS A 103 -25.12 15.48 -14.19
CA HIS A 103 -23.86 14.79 -13.97
C HIS A 103 -23.66 13.67 -15.00
N VAL A 104 -22.45 13.57 -15.57
CA VAL A 104 -22.12 12.53 -16.55
C VAL A 104 -21.30 11.44 -15.87
N ASP A 105 -21.96 10.34 -15.50
CA ASP A 105 -21.29 9.10 -15.11
C ASP A 105 -20.86 8.32 -16.35
N PHE A 106 -19.68 7.71 -16.28
CA PHE A 106 -19.14 6.82 -17.31
C PHE A 106 -19.11 5.38 -16.79
N GLU A 107 -19.58 4.42 -17.60
CA GLU A 107 -19.34 2.98 -17.40
C GLU A 107 -18.85 2.30 -18.70
N ALA A 108 -17.53 2.21 -18.82
CA ALA A 108 -16.78 1.33 -19.70
C ALA A 108 -15.99 0.33 -18.83
N GLN A 109 -16.45 -0.93 -18.75
CA GLN A 109 -15.90 -1.94 -17.84
C GLN A 109 -14.42 -2.29 -18.08
N ASP A 110 -13.86 -1.87 -19.22
CA ASP A 110 -12.50 -2.17 -19.68
C ASP A 110 -11.48 -1.02 -19.49
N MET A 111 -11.87 0.11 -18.87
CA MET A 111 -11.01 1.29 -18.70
C MET A 111 -10.24 1.32 -17.37
N ASN A 112 -8.97 1.73 -17.45
CA ASN A 112 -8.10 1.83 -16.28
C ASN A 112 -8.52 2.94 -15.31
N GLU A 113 -9.20 4.02 -15.72
CA GLU A 113 -9.55 5.15 -14.83
C GLU A 113 -10.86 5.85 -15.25
N TRP A 114 -11.44 6.66 -14.36
CA TRP A 114 -12.65 7.48 -14.60
C TRP A 114 -12.38 8.94 -14.23
N GLU A 115 -12.94 9.91 -14.96
CA GLU A 115 -12.87 11.33 -14.62
C GLU A 115 -14.21 12.07 -14.88
N TRP A 116 -14.35 13.21 -14.22
CA TRP A 116 -15.49 14.13 -14.32
C TRP A 116 -15.11 15.37 -15.15
N PHE A 117 -16.05 15.90 -15.94
CA PHE A 117 -15.77 16.99 -16.89
C PHE A 117 -16.73 18.18 -16.79
N SER A 118 -16.27 19.39 -17.15
CA SER A 118 -17.07 20.62 -17.24
C SER A 118 -16.41 21.62 -18.20
N THR A 119 -17.19 22.26 -19.09
CA THR A 119 -16.70 23.12 -20.19
C THR A 119 -16.82 24.63 -19.90
N PHE A 120 -15.80 25.39 -20.28
CA PHE A 120 -15.67 26.86 -20.18
C PHE A 120 -15.12 27.47 -21.50
N PRO A 121 -15.04 28.80 -21.69
CA PRO A 121 -14.46 29.41 -22.90
C PRO A 121 -12.95 29.75 -22.79
N THR A 122 -12.20 29.74 -23.91
CA THR A 122 -10.80 30.24 -24.02
C THR A 122 -10.70 31.37 -25.04
N ALA A 123 -9.74 32.28 -24.84
CA ALA A 123 -9.40 33.37 -25.75
C ALA A 123 -8.04 33.19 -26.46
N ASN A 124 -7.34 32.06 -26.26
CA ASN A 124 -5.96 31.85 -26.72
C ASN A 124 -5.85 30.86 -27.90
N ASN A 125 -4.88 31.10 -28.78
CA ASN A 125 -4.50 30.17 -29.86
C ASN A 125 -4.01 28.82 -29.30
N ILE A 126 -4.33 27.75 -30.03
CA ILE A 126 -3.85 26.38 -29.77
C ILE A 126 -2.32 26.32 -29.98
N PRO A 127 -1.51 25.89 -29.00
CA PRO A 127 -0.09 25.67 -29.20
C PRO A 127 0.19 24.62 -30.30
N ALA A 128 1.16 24.86 -31.17
CA ALA A 128 1.43 24.00 -32.34
C ALA A 128 1.72 22.52 -32.01
N TYR A 129 2.18 22.20 -30.79
CA TYR A 129 2.34 20.81 -30.37
C TYR A 129 1.01 20.10 -30.12
N LEU A 130 -0.05 20.81 -29.69
CA LEU A 130 -1.39 20.26 -29.61
C LEU A 130 -1.96 19.96 -31.01
N GLU A 131 -1.72 20.81 -32.00
CA GLU A 131 -2.11 20.52 -33.38
C GLU A 131 -1.41 19.26 -33.91
N ALA A 132 -0.13 19.05 -33.56
CA ALA A 132 0.58 17.82 -33.88
C ALA A 132 -0.01 16.59 -33.15
N LEU A 133 -0.44 16.73 -31.90
CA LEU A 133 -1.13 15.68 -31.13
C LEU A 133 -2.54 15.37 -31.67
N LEU A 134 -3.25 16.36 -32.22
CA LEU A 134 -4.60 16.19 -32.79
C LEU A 134 -4.60 15.50 -34.18
N ASN A 135 -3.48 15.47 -34.89
CA ASN A 135 -3.37 14.85 -36.23
C ASN A 135 -3.13 13.32 -36.20
N ILE A 136 -3.36 12.68 -35.05
CA ILE A 136 -2.93 11.32 -34.76
C ILE A 136 -4.07 10.34 -35.01
N LYS A 137 -3.83 9.37 -35.90
CA LYS A 137 -4.81 8.35 -36.27
C LYS A 137 -4.94 7.26 -35.21
N GLU A 138 -3.82 6.89 -34.58
CA GLU A 138 -3.77 5.82 -33.59
C GLU A 138 -2.82 6.17 -32.44
N LEU A 139 -3.36 6.18 -31.22
CA LEU A 139 -2.55 6.13 -30.00
C LEU A 139 -2.07 4.69 -29.79
N ASP A 140 -0.77 4.48 -29.97
CA ASP A 140 -0.04 3.24 -29.71
C ASP A 140 1.36 3.56 -29.14
N HIS A 141 2.17 2.51 -28.91
CA HIS A 141 3.54 2.67 -28.40
C HIS A 141 4.46 3.48 -29.34
N LYS A 142 4.26 3.44 -30.66
CA LYS A 142 5.08 4.18 -31.64
C LYS A 142 4.74 5.66 -31.62
N THR A 143 3.46 5.97 -31.54
CA THR A 143 2.95 7.32 -31.35
C THR A 143 3.53 7.95 -30.08
N ILE A 144 3.44 7.25 -28.93
CA ILE A 144 4.02 7.74 -27.66
C ILE A 144 5.54 7.96 -27.79
N TYR A 145 6.27 7.00 -28.40
CA TYR A 145 7.72 7.18 -28.58
C TYR A 145 8.07 8.35 -29.52
N SER A 146 7.26 8.56 -30.57
CA SER A 146 7.45 9.69 -31.49
C SER A 146 7.34 11.04 -30.78
N TRP A 147 6.44 11.19 -29.81
CA TRP A 147 6.30 12.43 -29.04
C TRP A 147 7.52 12.71 -28.16
N ILE A 148 8.03 11.67 -27.49
CA ILE A 148 9.24 11.75 -26.67
C ILE A 148 10.45 12.18 -27.51
N LYS A 149 10.52 11.76 -28.78
CA LYS A 149 11.58 12.19 -29.72
C LYS A 149 11.37 13.59 -30.32
N LEU A 150 10.12 14.03 -30.50
CA LEU A 150 9.80 15.28 -31.21
C LEU A 150 9.70 16.51 -30.29
N PHE A 151 9.38 16.33 -29.01
CA PHE A 151 9.11 17.42 -28.08
C PHE A 151 10.02 17.35 -26.85
N SER A 152 10.22 18.47 -26.16
CA SER A 152 11.00 18.46 -24.93
C SER A 152 10.24 17.70 -23.82
N PRO A 153 10.92 17.00 -22.92
CA PRO A 153 10.27 16.15 -21.91
C PRO A 153 9.23 16.91 -21.06
N SER A 154 9.51 18.16 -20.70
CA SER A 154 8.61 19.03 -19.94
C SER A 154 7.35 19.49 -20.68
N MET A 155 7.30 19.37 -22.01
CA MET A 155 6.10 19.68 -22.81
C MET A 155 5.18 18.48 -22.98
N VAL A 156 5.71 17.25 -22.99
CA VAL A 156 4.94 16.04 -23.31
C VAL A 156 4.70 15.10 -22.12
N LYS A 157 5.41 15.25 -20.99
CA LYS A 157 5.29 14.39 -19.80
C LYS A 157 3.83 14.03 -19.46
N ASP A 158 2.98 15.05 -19.26
CA ASP A 158 1.61 14.83 -18.77
C ASP A 158 0.72 14.17 -19.85
N TYR A 159 0.99 14.43 -21.14
CA TYR A 159 0.33 13.75 -22.26
C TYR A 159 0.76 12.30 -22.39
N ILE A 160 2.04 12.00 -22.18
CA ILE A 160 2.57 10.63 -22.16
C ILE A 160 1.93 9.84 -21.03
N GLU A 161 1.89 10.41 -19.82
CA GLU A 161 1.27 9.78 -18.65
C GLU A 161 -0.22 9.48 -18.88
N ALA A 162 -1.01 10.50 -19.24
CA ALA A 162 -2.43 10.31 -19.53
C ALA A 162 -2.66 9.31 -20.67
N SER A 163 -1.86 9.37 -21.73
CA SER A 163 -1.99 8.47 -22.89
C SER A 163 -1.69 7.01 -22.56
N ILE A 164 -0.76 6.74 -21.64
CA ILE A 164 -0.49 5.38 -21.17
C ILE A 164 -1.63 4.89 -20.25
N ARG A 165 -2.20 5.78 -19.43
CA ARG A 165 -3.33 5.46 -18.53
C ARG A 165 -4.64 5.11 -19.24
N ILE A 166 -4.92 5.73 -20.39
CA ILE A 166 -6.12 5.42 -21.20
C ILE A 166 -5.97 4.21 -22.14
N LEU A 167 -4.82 3.54 -22.13
CA LEU A 167 -4.67 2.26 -22.83
C LEU A 167 -5.55 1.19 -22.16
N SER A 168 -6.17 0.35 -22.99
CA SER A 168 -6.77 -0.90 -22.48
C SER A 168 -5.70 -1.79 -21.83
N ASN A 169 -6.12 -2.74 -20.99
CA ASN A 169 -5.17 -3.63 -20.31
C ASN A 169 -4.27 -4.41 -21.28
N GLU A 170 -4.79 -4.84 -22.43
CA GLU A 170 -4.00 -5.50 -23.48
C GLU A 170 -2.98 -4.54 -24.12
N GLU A 171 -3.41 -3.33 -24.50
CA GLU A 171 -2.52 -2.32 -25.08
C GLU A 171 -1.42 -1.88 -24.08
N TYR A 172 -1.75 -1.74 -22.80
CA TYR A 172 -0.81 -1.40 -21.74
C TYR A 172 0.23 -2.51 -21.50
N ILE A 173 -0.20 -3.77 -21.45
CA ILE A 173 0.70 -4.93 -21.34
C ILE A 173 1.60 -5.03 -22.57
N ASN A 174 1.07 -4.79 -23.77
CA ASN A 174 1.84 -4.75 -25.01
C ASN A 174 2.85 -3.59 -25.03
N PHE A 175 2.44 -2.39 -24.61
CA PHE A 175 3.31 -1.22 -24.43
C PHE A 175 4.49 -1.53 -23.50
N CYS A 176 4.23 -2.12 -22.34
CA CYS A 176 5.27 -2.58 -21.42
C CYS A 176 6.18 -3.68 -22.04
N SER A 177 5.62 -4.58 -22.85
CA SER A 177 6.36 -5.62 -23.59
C SER A 177 7.30 -5.06 -24.67
N VAL A 178 7.00 -3.89 -25.23
CA VAL A 178 7.89 -3.13 -26.13
C VAL A 178 8.97 -2.41 -25.33
N LEU A 179 8.61 -1.64 -24.29
CA LEU A 179 9.58 -0.94 -23.43
C LEU A 179 10.65 -1.85 -22.82
N LYS A 180 10.30 -3.09 -22.47
CA LYS A 180 11.25 -4.10 -21.96
C LYS A 180 12.36 -4.49 -22.95
N LYS A 181 12.15 -4.26 -24.25
CA LYS A 181 13.04 -4.67 -25.35
C LYS A 181 13.77 -3.49 -25.96
N ASP A 182 13.16 -2.32 -25.96
CA ASP A 182 13.71 -1.08 -26.50
C ASP A 182 14.30 -0.23 -25.36
N ILE A 183 15.62 -0.37 -25.17
CA ILE A 183 16.37 0.31 -24.11
C ILE A 183 16.40 1.82 -24.35
N ASP A 184 16.44 2.27 -25.60
CA ASP A 184 16.47 3.70 -25.94
C ASP A 184 15.11 4.35 -25.66
N PHE A 185 14.00 3.69 -26.02
CA PHE A 185 12.66 4.15 -25.67
C PHE A 185 12.46 4.16 -24.15
N LEU A 186 12.86 3.11 -23.42
CA LEU A 186 12.76 3.10 -21.96
C LEU A 186 13.65 4.18 -21.31
N HIS A 187 14.84 4.43 -21.83
CA HIS A 187 15.71 5.52 -21.37
C HIS A 187 15.03 6.88 -21.57
N ASP A 188 14.54 7.17 -22.78
CA ASP A 188 13.96 8.46 -23.09
C ASP A 188 12.65 8.71 -22.35
N LEU A 189 11.84 7.67 -22.13
CA LEU A 189 10.66 7.73 -21.28
C LEU A 189 11.04 8.08 -19.83
N ARG A 190 12.09 7.46 -19.26
CA ARG A 190 12.57 7.77 -17.90
C ARG A 190 13.01 9.23 -17.76
N VAL A 191 13.61 9.81 -18.81
CA VAL A 191 14.01 11.23 -18.84
C VAL A 191 12.80 12.19 -18.76
N CYS A 192 11.59 11.75 -19.14
CA CYS A 192 10.35 12.53 -18.92
C CYS A 192 9.89 12.58 -17.45
N PHE A 193 10.37 11.68 -16.59
CA PHE A 193 9.89 11.54 -15.21
C PHE A 193 11.05 11.46 -14.20
N PRO A 194 11.94 12.48 -14.13
CA PRO A 194 13.16 12.42 -13.31
C PRO A 194 12.91 12.38 -11.79
N GLU A 195 11.71 12.73 -11.33
CA GLU A 195 11.34 12.73 -9.91
C GLU A 195 10.76 11.39 -9.42
N ASP A 196 10.38 10.50 -10.35
CA ASP A 196 9.72 9.22 -10.08
C ASP A 196 10.77 8.17 -9.65
N PRO A 197 10.74 7.65 -8.39
CA PRO A 197 11.74 6.70 -7.89
C PRO A 197 11.75 5.37 -8.62
N TRP A 198 10.65 4.98 -9.27
CA TRP A 198 10.59 3.72 -10.01
C TRP A 198 11.25 3.88 -11.37
N PHE A 199 11.20 5.07 -11.99
CA PHE A 199 12.02 5.35 -13.16
C PHE A 199 13.49 5.63 -12.83
N THR A 200 13.82 6.31 -11.72
CA THR A 200 15.23 6.56 -11.36
C THR A 200 15.95 5.34 -10.83
N ASP A 201 15.32 4.57 -9.93
CA ASP A 201 15.99 3.53 -9.13
C ASP A 201 15.36 2.14 -9.33
N GLY A 202 14.03 2.03 -9.24
CA GLY A 202 13.32 0.74 -9.24
C GLY A 202 13.48 -0.07 -10.54
N ILE A 203 13.17 0.50 -11.70
CA ILE A 203 13.29 -0.16 -13.01
C ILE A 203 14.76 -0.51 -13.32
N PRO A 204 15.76 0.38 -13.12
CA PRO A 204 17.17 0.01 -13.24
C PRO A 204 17.58 -1.15 -12.33
N ALA A 205 17.14 -1.15 -11.06
CA ALA A 205 17.40 -2.25 -10.13
C ALA A 205 16.76 -3.57 -10.62
N LEU A 206 15.52 -3.53 -11.12
CA LEU A 206 14.82 -4.69 -11.70
C LEU A 206 15.51 -5.24 -12.96
N LEU A 207 15.99 -4.37 -13.86
CA LEU A 207 16.70 -4.76 -15.08
C LEU A 207 18.09 -5.33 -14.78
N ASN A 208 18.82 -4.73 -13.84
CA ASN A 208 20.06 -5.29 -13.34
C ASN A 208 19.80 -6.66 -12.71
N TRP A 209 18.83 -6.77 -11.81
CA TRP A 209 18.45 -8.02 -11.14
C TRP A 209 18.07 -9.13 -12.13
N LYS A 210 17.38 -8.80 -13.23
CA LYS A 210 17.02 -9.76 -14.30
C LYS A 210 18.25 -10.41 -14.94
N SER A 211 19.39 -9.71 -14.95
CA SER A 211 20.65 -10.10 -15.61
C SER A 211 21.68 -10.66 -14.62
N ASP A 212 21.85 -9.99 -13.48
CA ASP A 212 22.74 -10.33 -12.37
C ASP A 212 21.92 -10.41 -11.08
N ARG A 213 21.94 -11.58 -10.43
CA ARG A 213 21.20 -11.88 -9.20
C ARG A 213 22.02 -11.64 -7.92
N THR A 214 23.02 -10.75 -7.99
CA THR A 214 23.87 -10.38 -6.84
C THR A 214 23.06 -9.58 -5.81
N PRO A 215 22.92 -10.05 -4.56
CA PRO A 215 22.07 -9.40 -3.56
C PRO A 215 22.45 -7.95 -3.23
N THR A 216 21.45 -7.10 -3.06
CA THR A 216 21.60 -5.68 -2.73
C THR A 216 22.07 -5.52 -1.29
N ARG A 217 23.28 -4.97 -1.08
CA ARG A 217 23.89 -4.78 0.25
C ARG A 217 23.58 -3.40 0.87
N LEU A 218 22.34 -2.91 0.70
CA LEU A 218 21.90 -1.65 1.32
C LEU A 218 21.70 -1.85 2.83
N LYS A 219 22.25 -0.95 3.65
CA LYS A 219 22.11 -1.00 5.12
C LYS A 219 21.14 0.02 5.71
N ARG A 220 20.83 1.11 4.98
CA ARG A 220 20.02 2.22 5.50
C ARG A 220 19.32 2.96 4.35
N LEU A 221 18.04 3.27 4.53
CA LEU A 221 17.27 4.19 3.70
C LEU A 221 17.56 5.65 4.09
N THR A 222 17.51 6.54 3.12
CA THR A 222 17.81 7.96 3.26
C THR A 222 16.53 8.80 3.38
N ALA A 223 16.66 10.12 3.50
CA ALA A 223 15.53 11.04 3.42
C ALA A 223 14.91 11.11 2.01
N ALA A 224 15.66 10.79 0.94
CA ALA A 224 15.12 10.74 -0.41
C ALA A 224 14.08 9.61 -0.58
N ASP A 225 14.21 8.54 0.20
CA ASP A 225 13.31 7.39 0.23
C ASP A 225 12.00 7.68 1.00
N ASP A 226 11.89 8.79 1.75
CA ASP A 226 10.65 9.12 2.47
C ASP A 226 9.47 9.37 1.52
N LYS A 227 9.73 9.74 0.26
CA LYS A 227 8.67 9.88 -0.76
C LYS A 227 7.91 8.58 -0.99
N LEU A 228 8.56 7.41 -0.84
CA LEU A 228 7.91 6.09 -0.92
C LEU A 228 6.80 5.89 0.13
N ALA A 229 6.82 6.66 1.23
CA ALA A 229 5.76 6.64 2.23
C ALA A 229 4.69 7.72 2.05
N THR A 230 4.94 8.79 1.30
CA THR A 230 3.96 9.87 1.11
C THR A 230 3.24 9.80 -0.23
N THR A 231 3.83 9.16 -1.23
CA THR A 231 3.22 8.87 -2.53
C THR A 231 2.05 7.90 -2.40
N ASP A 232 0.92 8.18 -3.06
CA ASP A 232 -0.17 7.23 -3.31
C ASP A 232 0.27 6.26 -4.41
N LEU A 233 0.12 4.95 -4.17
CA LEU A 233 0.64 3.88 -5.03
C LEU A 233 -0.48 3.20 -5.85
N GLY A 234 -1.62 3.86 -6.06
CA GLY A 234 -2.80 3.27 -6.68
C GLY A 234 -3.95 3.01 -5.70
N GLU A 235 -3.92 3.62 -4.52
CA GLU A 235 -4.76 3.30 -3.37
C GLU A 235 -6.01 4.17 -3.29
N SER A 236 -5.87 5.48 -3.50
CA SER A 236 -7.01 6.40 -3.65
C SER A 236 -6.99 7.15 -4.98
N GLN A 237 -5.84 7.18 -5.64
CA GLN A 237 -5.59 7.85 -6.92
C GLN A 237 -4.66 6.98 -7.76
N PRO A 238 -4.48 7.29 -9.05
CA PRO A 238 -3.48 6.63 -9.88
C PRO A 238 -2.08 6.74 -9.26
N GLY A 239 -1.38 5.61 -9.15
CA GLY A 239 0.01 5.59 -8.68
C GLY A 239 0.95 6.15 -9.75
N PRO A 240 2.19 6.56 -9.43
CA PRO A 240 3.11 7.09 -10.42
C PRO A 240 3.36 6.13 -11.58
N LEU A 241 3.51 6.67 -12.79
CA LEU A 241 3.66 5.88 -14.00
C LEU A 241 4.83 4.88 -13.92
N GLY A 242 5.94 5.26 -13.27
CA GLY A 242 7.07 4.36 -13.06
C GLY A 242 6.72 3.17 -12.15
N PHE A 243 5.87 3.36 -11.14
CA PHE A 243 5.41 2.28 -10.23
C PHE A 243 4.59 1.24 -11.00
N ASP A 244 3.64 1.71 -11.82
CA ASP A 244 2.78 0.85 -12.63
C ASP A 244 3.62 0.05 -13.65
N ILE A 245 4.56 0.70 -14.34
CA ILE A 245 5.45 0.03 -15.31
C ILE A 245 6.42 -0.93 -14.60
N ALA A 246 6.99 -0.55 -13.45
CA ALA A 246 7.82 -1.44 -12.63
C ALA A 246 7.04 -2.69 -12.18
N ALA A 247 5.74 -2.55 -11.92
CA ALA A 247 4.87 -3.66 -11.56
C ALA A 247 4.65 -4.66 -12.71
N GLU A 248 4.58 -4.20 -13.95
CA GLU A 248 4.59 -5.10 -15.11
C GLU A 248 5.98 -5.68 -15.40
N PHE A 249 7.05 -4.98 -15.03
CA PHE A 249 8.42 -5.47 -15.21
C PHE A 249 8.77 -6.60 -14.24
N ARG A 250 8.35 -6.54 -12.97
CA ARG A 250 8.60 -7.61 -11.99
C ARG A 250 7.96 -8.96 -12.35
N ARG A 251 6.88 -8.99 -13.14
CA ARG A 251 6.22 -10.23 -13.59
C ARG A 251 7.14 -11.19 -14.37
N ASP A 252 8.13 -10.64 -15.08
CA ASP A 252 9.14 -11.41 -15.83
C ASP A 252 10.17 -12.10 -14.94
N ILE A 253 10.27 -11.71 -13.66
CA ILE A 253 11.25 -12.26 -12.75
C ILE A 253 10.79 -13.65 -12.29
N ALA A 254 11.53 -14.67 -12.72
CA ALA A 254 11.37 -16.02 -12.22
C ALA A 254 12.04 -16.14 -10.84
N PRO A 255 11.30 -16.51 -9.78
CA PRO A 255 11.87 -16.72 -8.46
C PRO A 255 12.74 -17.97 -8.43
N ARG A 256 13.79 -17.97 -7.60
CA ARG A 256 14.70 -19.11 -7.37
C ARG A 256 14.49 -19.77 -6.00
N LYS A 257 13.76 -19.10 -5.10
CA LYS A 257 13.43 -19.51 -3.73
C LYS A 257 11.91 -19.46 -3.52
N ASN A 258 11.40 -20.00 -2.42
CA ASN A 258 9.96 -20.17 -2.21
C ASN A 258 9.34 -19.01 -1.43
N ILE A 259 9.78 -18.74 -0.20
CA ILE A 259 9.06 -17.86 0.73
C ILE A 259 10.02 -16.91 1.43
N CYS A 260 9.73 -15.60 1.41
CA CYS A 260 10.33 -14.66 2.34
C CYS A 260 9.27 -13.95 3.20
N ILE A 261 9.71 -13.43 4.34
CA ILE A 261 8.90 -12.51 5.15
C ILE A 261 9.49 -11.11 5.05
N VAL A 262 8.65 -10.10 4.88
CA VAL A 262 8.99 -8.69 5.05
C VAL A 262 8.37 -8.21 6.34
N ALA A 263 9.15 -7.61 7.24
CA ALA A 263 8.64 -7.14 8.53
C ALA A 263 9.27 -5.81 8.94
N THR A 264 8.56 -5.06 9.78
CA THR A 264 9.03 -3.80 10.37
C THR A 264 9.10 -3.91 11.88
N ALA A 265 10.29 -3.70 12.44
CA ALA A 265 10.56 -3.87 13.86
C ALA A 265 10.98 -2.56 14.55
N ARG A 266 10.43 -2.32 15.74
CA ARG A 266 10.92 -1.28 16.66
C ARG A 266 10.96 -1.86 18.07
N ASN A 267 12.15 -1.95 18.66
CA ASN A 267 12.41 -2.57 19.96
C ASN A 267 11.74 -3.95 20.11
N GLU A 268 12.26 -4.92 19.34
CA GLU A 268 11.74 -6.30 19.26
C GLU A 268 12.81 -7.38 19.41
N ALA A 269 13.96 -7.04 20.01
CA ALA A 269 15.05 -7.97 20.21
C ALA A 269 14.61 -9.27 20.92
N LEU A 270 13.75 -9.14 21.94
CA LEU A 270 13.21 -10.26 22.74
C LEU A 270 12.41 -11.29 21.93
N LEU A 271 11.80 -10.89 20.81
CA LEU A 271 11.01 -11.79 19.95
C LEU A 271 11.77 -12.22 18.70
N THR A 272 12.76 -11.44 18.27
CA THR A 272 13.42 -11.58 16.95
C THR A 272 13.92 -13.00 16.68
N ILE A 273 14.69 -13.59 17.60
CA ILE A 273 15.26 -14.93 17.40
C ILE A 273 14.18 -16.01 17.31
N ASP A 274 13.19 -15.94 18.20
CA ASP A 274 12.13 -16.94 18.28
C ASP A 274 11.22 -16.85 17.05
N TRP A 275 10.84 -15.64 16.65
CA TRP A 275 10.06 -15.40 15.44
C TRP A 275 10.79 -15.86 14.16
N ILE A 276 12.11 -15.65 14.06
CA ILE A 276 12.91 -16.23 12.94
C ILE A 276 12.91 -17.76 13.02
N GLY A 277 13.20 -18.34 14.20
CA GLY A 277 13.28 -19.79 14.39
C GLY A 277 11.96 -20.51 14.07
N TRP A 278 10.83 -19.94 14.49
CA TRP A 278 9.50 -20.41 14.13
C TRP A 278 9.32 -20.49 12.61
N HIS A 279 9.54 -19.39 11.91
CA HIS A 279 9.28 -19.30 10.48
C HIS A 279 10.26 -20.13 9.64
N LEU A 280 11.53 -20.25 10.06
CA LEU A 280 12.48 -21.22 9.48
C LEU A 280 11.94 -22.65 9.61
N SER A 281 11.43 -23.04 10.78
CA SER A 281 10.83 -24.36 10.99
C SER A 281 9.60 -24.61 10.11
N MET A 282 8.89 -23.54 9.72
CA MET A 282 7.77 -23.56 8.77
C MET A 282 8.20 -23.56 7.30
N GLY A 283 9.50 -23.54 6.99
CA GLY A 283 10.03 -23.59 5.62
C GLY A 283 10.17 -22.24 4.92
N VAL A 284 10.18 -21.12 5.67
CA VAL A 284 10.56 -19.80 5.15
C VAL A 284 12.05 -19.78 4.82
N ASP A 285 12.41 -19.17 3.69
CA ASP A 285 13.78 -19.15 3.17
C ASP A 285 14.59 -17.94 3.64
N HIS A 286 13.95 -16.79 3.88
CA HIS A 286 14.65 -15.53 4.22
C HIS A 286 13.74 -14.46 4.84
N PHE A 287 14.37 -13.46 5.47
CA PHE A 287 13.68 -12.35 6.13
C PHE A 287 14.27 -11.00 5.71
N PHE A 288 13.39 -10.07 5.32
CA PHE A 288 13.72 -8.68 5.06
C PHE A 288 13.21 -7.84 6.23
N LEU A 289 14.11 -7.51 7.17
CA LEU A 289 13.78 -6.79 8.39
C LEU A 289 14.14 -5.31 8.26
N TYR A 290 13.13 -4.47 8.35
CA TYR A 290 13.27 -3.02 8.37
C TYR A 290 13.14 -2.51 9.81
N THR A 291 14.01 -1.60 10.25
CA THR A 291 13.95 -1.05 11.62
C THR A 291 13.80 0.46 11.68
N ASN A 292 13.26 0.95 12.79
CA ASN A 292 13.06 2.39 13.01
C ASN A 292 13.07 2.77 14.50
N ASP A 293 13.98 3.66 14.89
CA ASP A 293 14.16 4.27 16.22
C ASP A 293 14.50 3.29 17.37
N ASN A 294 15.19 2.19 17.05
CA ASN A 294 15.62 1.18 18.01
C ASN A 294 16.52 1.77 19.12
N ASN A 295 16.32 1.28 20.35
CA ASN A 295 17.16 1.59 21.51
C ASN A 295 17.17 0.51 22.61
N ASP A 296 16.73 -0.72 22.31
CA ASP A 296 16.69 -1.88 23.22
C ASP A 296 17.82 -2.91 22.97
N GLY A 297 18.79 -2.59 22.11
CA GLY A 297 19.80 -3.54 21.63
C GLY A 297 19.44 -4.31 20.35
N SER A 298 18.24 -4.13 19.77
CA SER A 298 17.82 -4.77 18.52
C SER A 298 18.86 -4.64 17.39
N ASP A 299 19.46 -3.46 17.21
CA ASP A 299 20.42 -3.22 16.11
C ASP A 299 21.66 -4.12 16.21
N ALA A 300 22.19 -4.36 17.42
CA ALA A 300 23.35 -5.23 17.61
C ALA A 300 23.01 -6.71 17.31
N LEU A 301 21.81 -7.14 17.69
CA LEU A 301 21.29 -8.47 17.39
C LEU A 301 21.06 -8.66 15.89
N LEU A 302 20.42 -7.69 15.23
CA LEU A 302 20.15 -7.72 13.80
C LEU A 302 21.43 -7.64 12.97
N GLU A 303 22.44 -6.87 13.40
CA GLU A 303 23.74 -6.87 12.73
C GLU A 303 24.43 -8.23 12.86
N ALA A 304 24.38 -8.87 14.04
CA ALA A 304 24.92 -10.21 14.22
C ALA A 304 24.22 -11.24 13.30
N LEU A 305 22.88 -11.22 13.24
CA LEU A 305 22.08 -12.10 12.36
C LEU A 305 22.38 -11.86 10.87
N SER A 306 22.51 -10.59 10.45
CA SER A 306 22.75 -10.24 9.04
C SER A 306 24.15 -10.61 8.57
N ARG A 307 25.17 -10.58 9.46
CA ARG A 307 26.54 -11.07 9.14
C ARG A 307 26.60 -12.57 8.84
N HIS A 308 25.60 -13.35 9.28
CA HIS A 308 25.48 -14.79 9.02
C HIS A 308 24.48 -15.11 7.89
N ASP A 309 24.08 -14.11 7.09
CA ASP A 309 23.14 -14.20 5.96
C ASP A 309 21.73 -14.74 6.29
N PHE A 310 21.32 -14.77 7.57
CA PHE A 310 19.96 -15.17 7.99
C PHE A 310 18.90 -14.14 7.61
N ILE A 311 19.27 -12.87 7.57
CA ILE A 311 18.36 -11.75 7.32
C ILE A 311 19.03 -10.70 6.43
N THR A 312 18.23 -10.03 5.61
CA THR A 312 18.56 -8.72 5.05
C THR A 312 18.02 -7.67 6.03
N TRP A 313 18.92 -6.96 6.72
CA TRP A 313 18.56 -5.88 7.64
C TRP A 313 18.77 -4.51 7.00
N ILE A 314 17.75 -3.67 7.02
CA ILE A 314 17.77 -2.30 6.49
C ILE A 314 17.24 -1.33 7.57
N ASP A 315 18.05 -0.36 7.96
CA ASP A 315 17.59 0.77 8.78
C ASP A 315 16.65 1.68 7.94
N SER A 316 15.42 1.86 8.40
CA SER A 316 14.38 2.70 7.80
C SER A 316 13.88 3.79 8.79
N ASN A 317 14.80 4.37 9.56
CA ASN A 317 14.53 5.56 10.38
C ASN A 317 13.79 6.65 9.56
N PRO A 318 12.67 7.21 10.07
CA PRO A 318 11.87 8.19 9.33
C PRO A 318 12.46 9.60 9.44
N THR A 319 12.35 10.40 8.37
CA THR A 319 12.62 11.85 8.40
C THR A 319 11.34 12.67 8.22
N GLY A 320 10.23 12.20 8.79
CA GLY A 320 8.92 12.87 8.75
C GLY A 320 7.81 12.09 8.07
N CYS A 321 8.02 10.79 7.78
CA CYS A 321 7.04 9.90 7.16
C CYS A 321 6.61 8.74 8.08
N ILE A 322 5.76 7.83 7.58
CA ILE A 322 5.38 6.59 8.28
C ILE A 322 6.39 5.47 7.94
N PRO A 323 7.21 4.97 8.91
CA PRO A 323 8.28 3.99 8.64
C PRO A 323 7.78 2.70 7.99
N GLN A 324 6.63 2.20 8.46
CA GLN A 324 6.08 0.94 7.97
C GLN A 324 5.76 0.99 6.47
N ARG A 325 5.14 2.09 6.03
CA ARG A 325 4.79 2.30 4.62
C ARG A 325 6.04 2.46 3.75
N LYS A 326 7.02 3.25 4.22
CA LYS A 326 8.34 3.42 3.57
C LYS A 326 9.00 2.05 3.32
N SER A 327 9.01 1.22 4.35
CA SER A 327 9.64 -0.10 4.34
C SER A 327 8.98 -1.05 3.35
N TYR A 328 7.64 -1.15 3.36
CA TYR A 328 6.91 -2.05 2.45
C TYR A 328 6.96 -1.57 1.00
N ALA A 329 6.91 -0.25 0.78
CA ALA A 329 7.14 0.34 -0.54
C ALA A 329 8.55 0.05 -1.04
N HIS A 330 9.60 0.29 -0.26
CA HIS A 330 10.96 -0.05 -0.66
C HIS A 330 11.10 -1.56 -0.95
N ALA A 331 10.66 -2.43 -0.04
CA ALA A 331 10.82 -3.89 -0.15
C ALA A 331 10.14 -4.52 -1.38
N LEU A 332 8.93 -4.08 -1.72
CA LEU A 332 8.12 -4.71 -2.77
C LEU A 332 8.20 -3.96 -4.11
N SER A 333 8.46 -2.65 -4.08
CA SER A 333 8.43 -1.80 -5.28
C SER A 333 9.81 -1.42 -5.85
N ILE A 334 10.85 -1.30 -5.00
CA ILE A 334 12.21 -0.85 -5.38
C ILE A 334 13.25 -1.98 -5.26
N LEU A 335 13.32 -2.66 -4.11
CA LEU A 335 14.31 -3.70 -3.81
C LEU A 335 13.98 -4.99 -4.59
N PRO A 336 14.79 -5.40 -5.58
CA PRO A 336 14.43 -6.52 -6.45
C PRO A 336 14.74 -7.89 -5.80
N ASP A 337 15.53 -7.93 -4.73
CA ASP A 337 15.88 -9.13 -3.96
C ASP A 337 14.66 -9.91 -3.44
N THR A 338 13.54 -9.23 -3.15
CA THR A 338 12.30 -9.90 -2.73
C THR A 338 11.71 -10.78 -3.84
N LEU A 339 11.98 -10.46 -5.10
CA LEU A 339 11.55 -11.25 -6.27
C LEU A 339 12.40 -12.52 -6.48
N ASP A 340 13.44 -12.76 -5.66
CA ASP A 340 14.07 -14.08 -5.62
C ASP A 340 13.14 -15.14 -5.04
N TYR A 341 12.16 -14.71 -4.24
CA TYR A 341 11.20 -15.54 -3.54
C TYR A 341 9.87 -15.52 -4.29
N LYS A 342 9.25 -16.69 -4.37
CA LYS A 342 7.98 -16.88 -5.08
C LYS A 342 6.81 -16.25 -4.34
N TRP A 343 6.83 -16.34 -3.02
CA TRP A 343 5.82 -15.85 -2.10
C TRP A 343 6.43 -14.91 -1.06
N SER A 344 5.71 -13.85 -0.74
CA SER A 344 6.00 -12.94 0.35
C SER A 344 4.79 -12.82 1.26
N ILE A 345 5.05 -12.61 2.55
CA ILE A 345 4.03 -12.20 3.53
C ILE A 345 4.60 -11.02 4.32
N VAL A 346 3.71 -10.10 4.69
CA VAL A 346 4.03 -8.94 5.52
C VAL A 346 3.39 -9.14 6.90
N ILE A 347 4.21 -9.35 7.93
CA ILE A 347 3.76 -9.60 9.31
C ILE A 347 4.66 -8.88 10.33
N ASP A 348 4.12 -8.64 11.52
CA ASP A 348 4.85 -8.07 12.66
C ASP A 348 5.61 -9.17 13.44
N LEU A 349 6.61 -8.80 14.25
CA LEU A 349 7.43 -9.78 14.99
C LEU A 349 6.71 -10.47 16.16
N ASP A 350 5.46 -10.09 16.46
CA ASP A 350 4.57 -10.83 17.36
C ASP A 350 3.44 -11.60 16.67
N GLU A 351 3.56 -11.80 15.36
CA GLU A 351 2.66 -12.62 14.55
C GLU A 351 3.40 -13.86 14.05
N LEU A 352 2.87 -15.05 14.35
CA LEU A 352 3.38 -16.32 13.84
C LEU A 352 2.42 -16.90 12.83
N VAL A 353 2.90 -17.31 11.65
CA VAL A 353 2.11 -18.13 10.72
C VAL A 353 2.05 -19.55 11.26
N ILE A 354 0.87 -20.02 11.63
CA ILE A 354 0.64 -21.36 12.21
C ILE A 354 -0.10 -22.23 11.19
N LEU A 355 0.27 -23.50 11.11
CA LEU A 355 -0.30 -24.49 10.19
C LEU A 355 -0.96 -25.66 10.91
N ASN A 356 -1.96 -26.25 10.24
CA ASN A 356 -2.49 -27.56 10.59
C ASN A 356 -1.53 -28.66 10.11
N HIS A 357 -0.59 -29.03 10.97
CA HIS A 357 0.42 -30.04 10.67
C HIS A 357 -0.11 -31.47 10.48
N ASN A 358 -1.40 -31.72 10.71
CA ASN A 358 -2.05 -32.97 10.30
C ASN A 358 -2.35 -33.03 8.80
N LYS A 359 -2.26 -31.90 8.09
CA LYS A 359 -2.49 -31.76 6.64
C LYS A 359 -1.26 -31.30 5.86
N PHE A 360 -0.42 -30.44 6.44
CA PHE A 360 0.72 -29.80 5.74
C PHE A 360 2.02 -29.93 6.53
N SER A 361 3.10 -30.39 5.88
CA SER A 361 4.39 -30.56 6.56
C SER A 361 5.07 -29.21 6.87
N ASN A 362 4.84 -28.21 6.02
CA ASN A 362 5.43 -26.87 6.06
C ASN A 362 4.64 -25.89 5.14
N LEU A 363 5.00 -24.60 5.12
CA LEU A 363 4.30 -23.57 4.33
C LEU A 363 4.43 -23.75 2.82
N ARG A 364 5.50 -24.36 2.31
CA ARG A 364 5.68 -24.57 0.87
C ARG A 364 4.63 -25.55 0.34
N ASP A 365 4.38 -26.65 1.06
CA ASP A 365 3.34 -27.65 0.73
C ASP A 365 1.95 -26.98 0.67
N PHE A 366 1.65 -26.14 1.66
CA PHE A 366 0.41 -25.37 1.76
C PHE A 366 0.25 -24.42 0.57
N LEU A 367 1.24 -23.55 0.31
CA LEU A 367 1.19 -22.56 -0.77
C LEU A 367 1.20 -23.20 -2.16
N GLN A 368 1.84 -24.37 -2.33
CA GLN A 368 1.83 -25.13 -3.57
C GLN A 368 0.41 -25.62 -3.92
N LEU A 369 -0.39 -26.05 -2.95
CA LEU A 369 -1.79 -26.40 -3.17
C LEU A 369 -2.63 -25.20 -3.65
N HIS A 370 -2.45 -24.04 -3.01
CA HIS A 370 -3.11 -22.80 -3.42
C HIS A 370 -2.70 -22.36 -4.82
N GLU A 371 -1.40 -22.46 -5.15
CA GLU A 371 -0.88 -22.14 -6.48
C GLU A 371 -1.45 -23.06 -7.57
N TYR A 372 -1.50 -24.38 -7.35
CA TYR A 372 -2.12 -25.32 -8.29
C TYR A 372 -3.62 -25.02 -8.48
N SER A 373 -4.27 -24.47 -7.46
CA SER A 373 -5.65 -23.98 -7.49
C SER A 373 -5.78 -22.56 -8.09
N GLY A 374 -4.73 -22.07 -8.76
CA GLY A 374 -4.67 -20.78 -9.46
C GLY A 374 -4.47 -19.54 -8.58
N GLN A 375 -4.42 -19.69 -7.25
CA GLN A 375 -4.47 -18.56 -6.32
C GLN A 375 -3.16 -17.77 -6.30
N LYS A 376 -3.27 -16.43 -6.33
CA LYS A 376 -2.13 -15.50 -6.26
C LYS A 376 -1.89 -14.96 -4.86
N ALA A 377 -2.90 -15.00 -3.99
CA ALA A 377 -2.75 -14.71 -2.58
C ALA A 377 -3.68 -15.56 -1.71
N VAL A 378 -3.31 -15.73 -0.44
CA VAL A 378 -4.08 -16.44 0.58
C VAL A 378 -4.22 -15.54 1.79
N ALA A 379 -5.46 -15.29 2.21
CA ALA A 379 -5.79 -14.59 3.44
C ALA A 379 -5.78 -15.56 4.63
N LEU A 380 -5.05 -15.17 5.67
CA LEU A 380 -4.86 -15.92 6.92
C LEU A 380 -5.47 -15.10 8.06
N ASN A 381 -6.52 -15.62 8.70
CA ASN A 381 -7.17 -14.92 9.80
C ASN A 381 -6.26 -14.80 11.03
N TRP A 382 -6.39 -13.69 11.74
CA TRP A 382 -5.83 -13.48 13.06
C TRP A 382 -6.50 -14.40 14.10
N VAL A 383 -5.71 -14.79 15.08
CA VAL A 383 -6.13 -15.42 16.34
C VAL A 383 -5.34 -14.75 17.44
N MET A 384 -6.01 -13.95 18.28
CA MET A 384 -5.38 -13.32 19.44
C MET A 384 -4.96 -14.38 20.46
N MET A 385 -3.67 -14.44 20.77
CA MET A 385 -3.11 -15.35 21.77
C MET A 385 -3.21 -14.70 23.15
N ALA A 386 -3.84 -15.39 24.08
CA ALA A 386 -4.10 -14.91 25.43
C ALA A 386 -2.79 -14.79 26.24
N PRO A 387 -2.71 -13.87 27.22
CA PRO A 387 -1.47 -13.62 27.97
C PRO A 387 -1.03 -14.84 28.80
N SER A 388 0.29 -14.93 28.99
CA SER A 388 0.98 -16.02 29.69
C SER A 388 1.06 -15.82 31.20
N GLY A 389 0.81 -14.59 31.67
CA GLY A 389 0.93 -14.22 33.08
C GLY A 389 1.43 -12.80 33.25
N VAL A 390 1.86 -12.46 34.46
CA VAL A 390 2.37 -11.11 34.79
C VAL A 390 3.84 -10.97 34.39
N ASN A 391 4.67 -11.91 34.85
CA ASN A 391 6.13 -11.80 34.73
C ASN A 391 6.63 -12.29 33.36
N TYR A 392 7.71 -11.68 32.88
CA TYR A 392 8.47 -12.19 31.76
C TYR A 392 9.17 -13.50 32.16
N GLU A 393 9.07 -14.49 31.28
CA GLU A 393 9.87 -15.72 31.34
C GLU A 393 10.73 -15.81 30.08
N ARG A 394 12.02 -16.16 30.23
CA ARG A 394 12.94 -16.48 29.12
C ARG A 394 12.64 -17.89 28.58
N LYS A 395 11.42 -18.04 28.07
CA LYS A 395 10.86 -19.21 27.37
C LYS A 395 10.26 -18.74 26.05
N HIS A 396 10.10 -19.66 25.10
CA HIS A 396 9.56 -19.30 23.81
C HIS A 396 8.10 -18.85 23.92
N VAL A 397 7.70 -17.88 23.09
CA VAL A 397 6.33 -17.32 23.15
C VAL A 397 5.25 -18.40 22.94
N TRP A 398 5.53 -19.38 22.07
CA TRP A 398 4.67 -20.54 21.82
C TRP A 398 4.63 -21.59 22.95
N GLU A 399 5.55 -21.54 23.92
CA GLU A 399 5.53 -22.43 25.10
C GLU A 399 4.70 -21.85 26.24
N LYS A 400 4.67 -20.52 26.38
CA LYS A 400 4.01 -19.81 27.49
C LYS A 400 2.63 -19.26 27.15
N ASN A 401 2.32 -19.02 25.88
CA ASN A 401 1.02 -18.50 25.42
C ASN A 401 0.18 -19.59 24.72
N LEU A 402 -0.26 -20.61 25.47
CA LEU A 402 -1.02 -21.78 24.98
C LEU A 402 -2.56 -21.62 25.02
N ARG A 403 -3.05 -20.42 25.31
CA ARG A 403 -4.48 -20.06 25.27
C ARG A 403 -4.70 -19.00 24.20
N ARG A 404 -5.92 -18.93 23.68
CA ARG A 404 -6.34 -18.05 22.58
C ARG A 404 -7.79 -17.61 22.73
N GLU A 405 -8.18 -16.61 21.95
CA GLU A 405 -9.57 -16.22 21.81
C GLU A 405 -10.45 -17.30 21.14
N PRO A 406 -11.78 -17.27 21.35
CA PRO A 406 -12.75 -18.03 20.55
C PRO A 406 -12.61 -17.74 19.04
N ALA A 407 -12.96 -18.71 18.21
CA ALA A 407 -12.92 -18.54 16.75
C ALA A 407 -13.96 -17.49 16.29
N GLY A 408 -13.56 -16.57 15.41
CA GLY A 408 -14.46 -15.52 14.88
C GLY A 408 -13.76 -14.26 14.37
N ASN A 409 -12.47 -14.07 14.69
CA ASN A 409 -11.71 -12.89 14.31
C ASN A 409 -11.53 -12.79 12.78
N ARG A 410 -12.01 -11.68 12.21
CA ARG A 410 -12.03 -11.45 10.76
C ARG A 410 -10.82 -10.71 10.23
N CYS A 411 -9.99 -10.12 11.08
CA CYS A 411 -8.74 -9.48 10.65
C CYS A 411 -7.83 -10.52 9.96
N ILE A 412 -7.10 -10.10 8.93
CA ILE A 412 -6.25 -11.01 8.14
C ILE A 412 -4.81 -10.50 7.98
N LYS A 413 -3.92 -11.43 7.60
CA LYS A 413 -2.71 -11.15 6.83
C LYS A 413 -2.79 -11.87 5.49
N SER A 414 -2.20 -11.30 4.45
CA SER A 414 -2.12 -11.90 3.12
C SER A 414 -0.71 -12.40 2.82
N ILE A 415 -0.58 -13.69 2.50
CA ILE A 415 0.61 -14.25 1.84
C ILE A 415 0.36 -14.32 0.33
N PHE A 416 1.27 -13.79 -0.48
CA PHE A 416 1.02 -13.45 -1.88
C PHE A 416 2.22 -13.75 -2.78
N GLN A 417 1.97 -14.07 -4.05
CA GLN A 417 3.03 -14.37 -5.03
C GLN A 417 3.76 -13.08 -5.44
N THR A 418 4.99 -12.88 -4.95
CA THR A 418 5.68 -11.59 -4.88
C THR A 418 5.70 -10.81 -6.19
N ARG A 419 5.93 -11.48 -7.32
CA ARG A 419 6.01 -10.84 -8.64
C ARG A 419 4.70 -10.26 -9.19
N TYR A 420 3.55 -10.54 -8.55
CA TYR A 420 2.23 -10.03 -8.96
C TYR A 420 1.77 -8.81 -8.15
N PHE A 421 2.44 -8.50 -7.03
CA PHE A 421 2.07 -7.44 -6.10
C PHE A 421 3.23 -6.47 -5.96
N SER A 422 2.97 -5.18 -6.17
CA SER A 422 3.98 -4.12 -6.19
C SER A 422 4.15 -3.40 -4.85
N PHE A 423 3.20 -3.58 -3.93
CA PHE A 423 3.19 -2.98 -2.60
C PHE A 423 2.33 -3.83 -1.64
N ALA A 424 2.35 -3.53 -0.34
CA ALA A 424 1.43 -4.10 0.63
C ALA A 424 1.17 -3.15 1.80
N HIS A 425 -0.08 -3.16 2.28
CA HIS A 425 -0.43 -2.67 3.60
C HIS A 425 -0.13 -3.73 4.66
N ALA A 426 -0.34 -3.40 5.93
CA ALA A 426 -0.11 -4.33 7.05
C ALA A 426 -1.02 -5.59 7.03
N HIS A 427 -2.08 -5.62 6.21
CA HIS A 427 -3.05 -6.72 6.13
C HIS A 427 -3.14 -7.35 4.74
N THR A 428 -3.05 -6.55 3.69
CA THR A 428 -3.33 -6.93 2.30
C THR A 428 -2.29 -6.38 1.33
N ALA A 429 -2.02 -7.14 0.27
CA ALA A 429 -1.08 -6.77 -0.79
C ALA A 429 -1.78 -6.08 -1.96
N LEU A 430 -1.13 -5.07 -2.53
CA LEU A 430 -1.60 -4.25 -3.64
C LEU A 430 -1.07 -4.77 -4.99
N TRP A 431 -1.96 -4.89 -5.98
CA TRP A 431 -1.63 -5.33 -7.34
C TRP A 431 -1.93 -4.24 -8.39
N PRO A 432 -1.35 -4.32 -9.61
CA PRO A 432 -1.66 -3.38 -10.71
C PRO A 432 -3.11 -3.49 -11.17
N LYS A 433 -3.77 -2.36 -11.47
CA LYS A 433 -5.17 -2.38 -11.91
C LYS A 433 -5.37 -3.13 -13.24
N ALA A 434 -4.36 -3.18 -14.11
CA ALA A 434 -4.43 -3.86 -15.39
C ALA A 434 -4.58 -5.41 -15.32
N HIS A 435 -4.69 -5.99 -14.12
CA HIS A 435 -4.80 -7.43 -13.92
C HIS A 435 -5.77 -7.78 -12.79
N ASP A 436 -6.62 -8.78 -13.05
CA ASP A 436 -7.35 -9.48 -11.99
C ASP A 436 -6.42 -10.37 -11.16
N ILE A 437 -6.75 -10.50 -9.87
CA ILE A 437 -5.99 -11.30 -8.91
C ILE A 437 -6.95 -12.19 -8.12
N THR A 438 -6.59 -13.48 -8.06
CA THR A 438 -7.32 -14.51 -7.33
C THR A 438 -6.81 -14.60 -5.89
N TYR A 439 -7.73 -14.39 -4.93
CA TYR A 439 -7.52 -14.58 -3.50
C TYR A 439 -8.34 -15.78 -3.00
N ALA A 440 -7.78 -16.52 -2.04
CA ALA A 440 -8.50 -17.53 -1.28
C ALA A 440 -8.33 -17.34 0.24
N ASN A 441 -9.23 -17.93 1.03
CA ASN A 441 -8.98 -18.17 2.45
C ASN A 441 -8.06 -19.39 2.66
N ALA A 442 -7.70 -19.69 3.90
CA ALA A 442 -6.83 -20.82 4.25
C ALA A 442 -7.34 -22.22 3.85
N ASP A 443 -8.63 -22.41 3.54
CA ASP A 443 -9.15 -23.67 2.99
C ASP A 443 -9.12 -23.75 1.46
N GLY A 444 -8.63 -22.70 0.78
CA GLY A 444 -8.59 -22.64 -0.68
C GLY A 444 -9.91 -22.19 -1.31
N GLN A 445 -10.90 -21.78 -0.50
CA GLN A 445 -12.14 -21.20 -1.01
C GLN A 445 -11.84 -19.79 -1.53
N PRO A 446 -12.22 -19.45 -2.79
CA PRO A 446 -12.06 -18.10 -3.31
C PRO A 446 -12.80 -17.07 -2.44
N ILE A 447 -12.17 -15.93 -2.21
CA ILE A 447 -12.78 -14.79 -1.52
C ILE A 447 -12.65 -13.53 -2.37
N ALA A 448 -13.72 -12.72 -2.38
CA ALA A 448 -13.64 -11.38 -2.96
C ALA A 448 -12.78 -10.50 -2.04
N MET A 449 -11.81 -9.81 -2.62
CA MET A 449 -10.94 -8.86 -1.92
C MET A 449 -10.96 -7.53 -2.65
N GLU A 450 -11.13 -6.44 -1.89
CA GLU A 450 -10.88 -5.11 -2.39
C GLU A 450 -9.38 -4.93 -2.65
N ARG A 451 -9.04 -4.23 -3.74
CA ARG A 451 -7.65 -4.02 -4.18
C ARG A 451 -6.79 -3.27 -3.16
N ASN A 452 -7.42 -2.41 -2.36
CA ASN A 452 -6.77 -1.42 -1.51
C ASN A 452 -7.31 -1.53 -0.07
N GLY A 453 -6.42 -1.55 0.92
CA GLY A 453 -6.77 -1.26 2.32
C GLY A 453 -7.63 -2.25 3.11
N ALA A 454 -8.16 -3.34 2.53
CA ALA A 454 -8.96 -4.32 3.27
C ALA A 454 -8.17 -4.92 4.45
N THR A 455 -8.72 -4.79 5.67
CA THR A 455 -8.12 -5.29 6.92
C THR A 455 -8.72 -6.62 7.37
N CYS A 456 -9.95 -6.91 6.94
CA CYS A 456 -10.74 -8.06 7.35
C CYS A 456 -11.29 -8.81 6.14
N ALA A 457 -11.40 -10.13 6.24
CA ALA A 457 -12.19 -10.95 5.32
C ALA A 457 -13.67 -10.99 5.73
N LEU A 458 -14.58 -11.17 4.77
CA LEU A 458 -16.01 -11.29 5.04
C LEU A 458 -16.36 -12.51 5.91
N THR A 459 -15.63 -13.61 5.72
CA THR A 459 -15.69 -14.84 6.50
C THR A 459 -14.35 -15.07 7.21
N PHE A 460 -14.38 -15.71 8.39
CA PHE A 460 -13.16 -16.15 9.06
C PHE A 460 -12.86 -17.61 8.73
N ASN A 461 -11.58 -17.97 8.61
CA ASN A 461 -11.12 -19.34 8.45
C ASN A 461 -9.75 -19.54 9.11
N GLU A 462 -9.67 -20.55 9.97
CA GLU A 462 -8.46 -20.93 10.71
C GLU A 462 -8.23 -22.45 10.71
N ASN A 463 -8.76 -23.16 9.70
CA ASN A 463 -8.77 -24.63 9.67
C ASN A 463 -7.41 -25.24 9.27
N ASN A 464 -6.71 -24.60 8.34
CA ASN A 464 -5.46 -25.08 7.74
C ASN A 464 -4.26 -24.19 8.06
N ALA A 465 -4.49 -22.89 8.13
CA ALA A 465 -3.47 -21.88 8.39
C ALA A 465 -4.11 -20.65 9.03
N TRP A 466 -3.41 -19.99 9.95
CA TRP A 466 -3.84 -18.74 10.59
C TRP A 466 -2.63 -17.98 11.11
N ILE A 467 -2.86 -16.76 11.60
CA ILE A 467 -1.86 -15.93 12.27
C ILE A 467 -2.11 -15.98 13.77
N GLY A 468 -1.24 -16.63 14.53
CA GLY A 468 -1.21 -16.48 15.98
C GLY A 468 -0.65 -15.11 16.34
N HIS A 469 -1.51 -14.20 16.82
CA HIS A 469 -1.10 -12.85 17.22
C HIS A 469 -0.81 -12.80 18.71
N TYR A 470 0.48 -12.88 19.05
CA TYR A 470 1.00 -12.83 20.40
C TYR A 470 1.11 -11.40 20.91
N PHE A 471 0.02 -10.62 20.82
CA PHE A 471 0.00 -9.21 21.20
C PHE A 471 0.16 -8.97 22.72
N TYR A 472 -0.42 -9.86 23.55
CA TYR A 472 -0.60 -9.65 25.01
C TYR A 472 0.50 -10.24 25.91
N ARG A 473 1.14 -11.36 25.52
CA ARG A 473 2.33 -11.99 26.18
C ARG A 473 2.31 -11.94 27.72
N SER A 474 3.41 -11.59 28.38
CA SER A 474 3.40 -11.18 29.79
C SER A 474 3.02 -9.71 29.96
N PHE A 475 2.59 -9.31 31.16
CA PHE A 475 2.30 -7.90 31.45
C PHE A 475 3.51 -6.98 31.19
N GLN A 476 4.72 -7.42 31.53
CA GLN A 476 5.95 -6.65 31.28
C GLN A 476 6.19 -6.43 29.77
N GLU A 477 6.06 -7.49 28.96
CA GLU A 477 6.17 -7.42 27.50
C GLU A 477 5.07 -6.54 26.86
N PHE A 478 3.85 -6.57 27.41
CA PHE A 478 2.72 -5.77 26.96
C PHE A 478 2.90 -4.27 27.26
N CYS A 479 3.36 -3.92 28.47
CA CYS A 479 3.68 -2.54 28.83
C CYS A 479 4.76 -1.95 27.91
N MET A 480 5.83 -2.72 27.62
CA MET A 480 6.90 -2.28 26.72
C MET A 480 6.44 -2.15 25.27
N LYS A 481 5.55 -3.04 24.77
CA LYS A 481 4.92 -2.90 23.45
C LYS A 481 4.11 -1.60 23.34
N ASN A 482 3.43 -1.19 24.41
CA ASN A 482 2.67 0.06 24.41
C ASN A 482 3.56 1.32 24.52
N ALA A 483 4.67 1.26 25.24
CA ALA A 483 5.56 2.42 25.46
C ALA A 483 6.43 2.80 24.25
N ARG A 484 6.83 1.84 23.41
CA ARG A 484 7.72 2.10 22.25
C ARG A 484 7.04 2.80 21.06
N GLY A 485 5.73 3.02 21.11
CA GLY A 485 4.93 3.56 20.00
C GLY A 485 4.65 2.55 18.87
N ARG A 486 4.02 3.03 17.77
CA ARG A 486 3.63 2.21 16.60
C ARG A 486 4.48 2.55 15.37
N ASN A 487 4.68 1.57 14.49
CA ASN A 487 5.39 1.75 13.21
C ASN A 487 4.49 2.39 12.11
N SER A 488 3.18 2.43 12.34
CA SER A 488 2.17 3.10 11.50
C SER A 488 1.96 4.58 11.85
N THR A 489 2.90 5.24 12.56
CA THR A 489 2.78 6.64 12.99
C THR A 489 4.06 7.45 12.76
N PHE A 490 3.91 8.74 12.42
CA PHE A 490 4.97 9.66 11.98
C PHE A 490 6.15 9.88 12.96
N ARG A 491 5.93 9.71 14.27
CA ARG A 491 7.00 9.82 15.29
C ARG A 491 6.79 8.82 16.42
N ALA A 492 7.91 8.28 16.92
CA ALA A 492 7.95 7.54 18.17
C ALA A 492 7.82 8.50 19.36
N ASP A 493 6.60 8.76 19.79
CA ASP A 493 6.38 9.16 21.18
C ASP A 493 6.66 7.94 22.06
N LYS A 494 7.80 7.98 22.77
CA LYS A 494 8.34 6.92 23.64
C LYS A 494 7.77 6.95 25.08
N SER A 495 6.73 7.73 25.34
CA SER A 495 5.99 7.68 26.61
C SER A 495 5.13 6.42 26.72
N PHE A 496 4.85 5.98 27.94
CA PHE A 496 3.92 4.88 28.19
C PHE A 496 2.51 5.24 27.70
N LYS A 497 2.02 4.53 26.67
CA LYS A 497 0.68 4.75 26.12
C LYS A 497 -0.33 3.82 26.77
N PHE A 498 -0.96 4.30 27.83
CA PHE A 498 -2.13 3.61 28.36
C PHE A 498 -3.28 3.66 27.35
N ARG A 499 -3.81 2.49 26.99
CA ARG A 499 -4.92 2.33 26.03
C ARG A 499 -5.96 1.45 26.71
N PRO A 500 -6.99 2.03 27.37
CA PRO A 500 -7.87 1.28 28.26
C PRO A 500 -8.43 0.00 27.65
N SER A 501 -8.94 0.06 26.41
CA SER A 501 -9.46 -1.12 25.70
C SER A 501 -8.48 -2.29 25.65
N PHE A 502 -7.19 -2.05 25.39
CA PHE A 502 -6.19 -3.10 25.35
C PHE A 502 -5.85 -3.67 26.74
N PHE A 503 -5.96 -2.87 27.79
CA PHE A 503 -5.78 -3.33 29.18
C PHE A 503 -7.01 -4.11 29.66
N THR A 504 -8.22 -3.70 29.26
CA THR A 504 -9.46 -4.45 29.44
C THR A 504 -9.41 -5.81 28.69
N ASP A 505 -8.97 -5.82 27.43
CA ASP A 505 -8.79 -7.07 26.67
C ASP A 505 -7.72 -7.97 27.31
N TRP A 506 -6.60 -7.41 27.78
CA TRP A 506 -5.56 -8.15 28.48
C TRP A 506 -6.09 -8.80 29.77
N LEU A 507 -6.88 -8.06 30.57
CA LEU A 507 -7.53 -8.60 31.77
C LEU A 507 -8.55 -9.68 31.43
N ARG A 508 -9.39 -9.46 30.41
CA ARG A 508 -10.35 -10.46 29.90
C ARG A 508 -9.58 -11.73 29.55
N TYR A 509 -8.74 -11.72 28.52
CA TYR A 509 -8.03 -12.92 28.09
C TYR A 509 -7.13 -13.54 29.19
N LYS A 510 -6.69 -12.79 30.21
CA LYS A 510 -6.01 -13.38 31.37
C LYS A 510 -6.96 -14.22 32.24
N ASN A 511 -8.14 -13.69 32.57
CA ASN A 511 -9.05 -14.25 33.58
C ASN A 511 -10.17 -15.14 32.99
N ASP A 512 -10.37 -15.09 31.68
CA ASP A 512 -11.55 -15.60 30.98
C ASP A 512 -11.51 -17.13 30.70
N GLU A 513 -12.54 -17.82 31.16
CA GLU A 513 -12.78 -19.25 30.96
C GLU A 513 -13.22 -19.60 29.51
N GLU A 514 -13.71 -18.63 28.73
CA GLU A 514 -14.03 -18.81 27.30
C GLU A 514 -12.78 -18.91 26.41
N THR A 515 -11.59 -18.62 26.95
CA THR A 515 -10.33 -18.82 26.21
C THR A 515 -10.08 -20.29 25.91
N LEU A 516 -9.81 -20.59 24.63
CA LEU A 516 -9.57 -21.95 24.17
C LEU A 516 -8.08 -22.30 24.28
N SER A 517 -7.76 -23.58 24.47
CA SER A 517 -6.38 -24.05 24.40
C SER A 517 -5.95 -24.20 22.93
N GLU A 518 -4.83 -23.58 22.54
CA GLU A 518 -4.26 -23.73 21.21
C GLU A 518 -3.16 -24.80 21.21
N THR A 519 -3.57 -26.05 21.00
CA THR A 519 -2.65 -27.19 20.95
C THR A 519 -2.16 -27.52 19.54
N ARG A 520 -2.74 -26.95 18.47
CA ARG A 520 -2.37 -27.30 17.09
C ARG A 520 -0.97 -26.84 16.73
N ALA A 521 -0.53 -25.72 17.30
CA ALA A 521 0.84 -25.22 17.22
C ALA A 521 1.87 -26.18 17.85
N LEU A 522 1.47 -27.08 18.77
CA LEU A 522 2.42 -27.91 19.53
C LEU A 522 3.22 -28.89 18.64
N LEU A 523 2.69 -29.25 17.48
CA LEU A 523 3.27 -30.26 16.58
C LEU A 523 4.60 -29.85 15.94
N CYS A 524 4.95 -28.56 15.95
CA CYS A 524 6.19 -28.05 15.37
C CYS A 524 7.17 -27.42 16.37
N LEU A 525 6.84 -27.36 17.67
CA LEU A 525 7.67 -26.63 18.65
C LEU A 525 9.11 -27.12 18.67
N ASN A 526 9.35 -28.43 18.65
CA ASN A 526 10.70 -28.97 18.69
C ASN A 526 11.57 -28.42 17.54
N LYS A 527 11.01 -28.33 16.32
CA LYS A 527 11.73 -27.75 15.16
C LYS A 527 11.95 -26.25 15.33
N ALA A 528 10.96 -25.52 15.85
CA ALA A 528 11.06 -24.08 16.09
C ALA A 528 12.13 -23.77 17.17
N SER A 529 12.15 -24.53 18.26
CA SER A 529 13.13 -24.44 19.34
C SER A 529 14.53 -24.87 18.88
N ASP A 530 14.66 -25.91 18.03
CA ASP A 530 15.93 -26.31 17.42
C ASP A 530 16.51 -25.21 16.51
N GLU A 531 15.68 -24.59 15.67
CA GLU A 531 16.09 -23.45 14.83
C GLU A 531 16.44 -22.22 15.69
N ALA A 532 15.62 -21.89 16.68
CA ALA A 532 15.88 -20.79 17.61
C ALA A 532 17.14 -21.02 18.46
N LYS A 533 17.49 -22.28 18.76
CA LYS A 533 18.77 -22.66 19.37
C LYS A 533 19.92 -22.52 18.37
N ARG A 534 19.77 -23.02 17.14
CA ARG A 534 20.76 -22.90 16.06
C ARG A 534 21.16 -21.45 15.79
N ILE A 535 20.19 -20.53 15.84
CA ILE A 535 20.42 -19.09 15.74
C ILE A 535 21.24 -18.56 16.94
N ARG A 536 20.87 -18.93 18.17
CA ARG A 536 21.61 -18.51 19.39
C ARG A 536 23.03 -19.09 19.49
N ASP A 537 23.33 -20.17 18.78
CA ASP A 537 24.66 -20.77 18.76
C ASP A 537 25.60 -20.11 17.71
N LEU A 538 25.11 -19.10 16.97
CA LEU A 538 25.93 -18.29 16.06
C LEU A 538 26.82 -17.29 16.84
N PRO A 539 28.07 -17.05 16.39
CA PRO A 539 28.95 -16.05 16.99
C PRO A 539 28.32 -14.66 17.11
N GLY A 540 28.28 -14.13 18.34
CA GLY A 540 27.81 -12.78 18.67
C GLY A 540 26.29 -12.65 18.90
N VAL A 541 25.49 -13.67 18.56
CA VAL A 541 24.02 -13.59 18.63
C VAL A 541 23.52 -13.76 20.06
N ARG A 542 24.09 -14.69 20.84
CA ARG A 542 23.70 -14.94 22.24
C ARG A 542 24.07 -13.78 23.16
N GLU A 543 25.21 -13.16 22.90
CA GLU A 543 25.71 -11.98 23.60
C GLU A 543 24.79 -10.79 23.35
N ALA A 544 24.43 -10.53 22.07
CA ALA A 544 23.51 -9.46 21.68
C ALA A 544 22.09 -9.68 22.24
N GLU A 545 21.54 -10.90 22.16
CA GLU A 545 20.25 -11.23 22.80
C GLU A 545 20.28 -10.96 24.31
N THR A 546 21.34 -11.38 24.99
CA THR A 546 21.43 -11.24 26.44
C THR A 546 21.56 -9.78 26.86
N ALA A 547 22.32 -8.96 26.12
CA ALA A 547 22.39 -7.52 26.33
C ALA A 547 21.04 -6.82 26.12
N ALA A 548 20.27 -7.25 25.10
CA ALA A 548 18.94 -6.72 24.84
C ALA A 548 17.91 -7.08 25.93
N ILE A 549 17.99 -8.31 26.48
CA ILE A 549 17.18 -8.72 27.63
C ILE A 549 17.50 -7.85 28.86
N SER A 550 18.77 -7.54 29.14
CA SER A 550 19.13 -6.60 30.21
C SER A 550 18.56 -5.20 29.97
N SER A 551 18.68 -4.68 28.74
CA SER A 551 18.14 -3.36 28.38
C SER A 551 16.62 -3.29 28.52
N PHE A 552 15.90 -4.39 28.24
CA PHE A 552 14.45 -4.48 28.46
C PHE A 552 14.06 -4.26 29.93
N PHE A 553 14.74 -4.87 30.89
CA PHE A 553 14.42 -4.71 32.31
C PHE A 553 14.73 -3.29 32.83
N GLU A 554 15.88 -2.72 32.43
CA GLU A 554 16.24 -1.34 32.74
C GLU A 554 15.18 -0.34 32.22
N ALA A 555 14.76 -0.51 30.96
CA ALA A 555 13.74 0.34 30.34
C ALA A 555 12.35 0.11 30.95
N TYR A 556 11.97 -1.15 31.25
CA TYR A 556 10.70 -1.48 31.90
C TYR A 556 10.56 -0.77 33.25
N LYS A 557 11.60 -0.80 34.09
CA LYS A 557 11.61 -0.10 35.38
C LYS A 557 11.33 1.40 35.22
N SER A 558 12.06 2.07 34.33
CA SER A 558 11.87 3.51 34.07
C SER A 558 10.49 3.88 33.53
N ILE A 559 9.84 2.97 32.80
CA ILE A 559 8.56 3.21 32.14
C ILE A 559 7.39 2.91 33.08
N ILE A 560 7.46 1.82 33.86
CA ILE A 560 6.32 1.34 34.64
C ILE A 560 6.00 2.22 35.86
N GLU A 561 7.00 2.93 36.41
CA GLU A 561 6.79 3.96 37.44
C GLU A 561 5.85 5.09 36.93
N THR A 562 5.92 5.41 35.63
CA THR A 562 5.03 6.41 35.00
C THR A 562 3.62 5.89 34.69
N ALA A 563 3.40 4.57 34.76
CA ALA A 563 2.12 3.95 34.43
C ALA A 563 1.10 4.03 35.58
N ILE A 564 1.54 3.96 36.85
CA ILE A 564 0.64 3.98 38.02
C ILE A 564 -0.32 5.19 38.00
N PRO A 565 0.14 6.45 37.85
CA PRO A 565 -0.76 7.61 37.91
C PRO A 565 -1.72 7.70 36.72
N LEU A 566 -1.46 6.98 35.62
CA LEU A 566 -2.34 6.89 34.46
C LEU A 566 -3.44 5.85 34.70
N ILE A 567 -3.06 4.67 35.19
CA ILE A 567 -3.99 3.58 35.54
C ILE A 567 -4.97 4.01 36.63
N SER A 568 -4.47 4.58 37.74
CA SER A 568 -5.33 4.95 38.88
C SER A 568 -6.36 6.05 38.56
N LYS A 569 -6.17 6.81 37.48
CA LYS A 569 -7.07 7.90 37.05
C LYS A 569 -8.07 7.48 35.97
N GLU A 570 -7.95 6.28 35.43
CA GLU A 570 -8.82 5.84 34.33
C GLU A 570 -10.24 5.54 34.82
N GLU A 571 -11.26 5.98 34.10
CA GLU A 571 -12.66 5.82 34.50
C GLU A 571 -13.25 4.46 34.06
N ILE A 572 -12.64 3.82 33.07
CA ILE A 572 -13.08 2.52 32.52
C ILE A 572 -12.86 1.35 33.49
N PHE A 573 -11.87 1.45 34.39
CA PHE A 573 -11.57 0.40 35.37
C PHE A 573 -12.28 0.64 36.69
N ASN A 574 -12.86 -0.43 37.25
CA ASN A 574 -13.34 -0.40 38.63
C ASN A 574 -12.16 -0.37 39.63
N ASP A 575 -12.46 -0.16 40.90
CA ASP A 575 -11.42 0.00 41.93
C ASP A 575 -10.60 -1.29 42.15
N GLU A 576 -11.20 -2.48 42.01
CA GLU A 576 -10.49 -3.76 42.09
C GLU A 576 -9.51 -3.96 40.92
N GLU A 577 -9.88 -3.55 39.71
CA GLU A 577 -9.02 -3.61 38.52
C GLU A 577 -7.86 -2.61 38.60
N LYS A 578 -8.11 -1.41 39.13
CA LYS A 578 -7.07 -0.41 39.43
C LYS A 578 -6.08 -0.94 40.44
N ASP A 579 -6.58 -1.42 41.58
CA ASP A 579 -5.74 -2.01 42.63
C ASP A 579 -4.97 -3.22 42.12
N TYR A 580 -5.58 -4.06 41.29
CA TYR A 580 -4.91 -5.21 40.66
C TYR A 580 -3.70 -4.80 39.82
N PHE A 581 -3.84 -3.82 38.93
CA PHE A 581 -2.72 -3.32 38.13
C PHE A 581 -1.67 -2.60 38.97
N VAL A 582 -2.08 -1.76 39.95
CA VAL A 582 -1.15 -1.08 40.85
C VAL A 582 -0.34 -2.08 41.68
N ASN A 583 -0.98 -3.13 42.19
CA ASN A 583 -0.32 -4.21 42.93
C ASN A 583 0.65 -5.00 42.06
N ILE A 584 0.31 -5.29 40.80
CA ILE A 584 1.23 -5.90 39.83
C ILE A 584 2.48 -5.02 39.62
N ILE A 585 2.30 -3.71 39.42
CA ILE A 585 3.43 -2.81 39.16
C ILE A 585 4.32 -2.72 40.40
N ASN A 586 3.72 -2.53 41.59
CA ASN A 586 4.45 -2.49 42.85
C ASN A 586 5.24 -3.79 43.10
N ALA A 587 4.63 -4.95 42.86
CA ALA A 587 5.30 -6.25 42.97
C ALA A 587 6.44 -6.40 41.95
N SER A 588 6.25 -5.91 40.72
CA SER A 588 7.28 -5.94 39.67
C SER A 588 8.49 -5.08 40.06
N LEU A 589 8.26 -3.89 40.63
CA LEU A 589 9.30 -2.97 41.09
C LEU A 589 10.03 -3.47 42.35
N GLN A 590 9.34 -4.14 43.27
CA GLN A 590 9.93 -4.66 44.51
C GLN A 590 10.85 -5.86 44.31
N ASN A 591 10.56 -6.72 43.32
CA ASN A 591 11.30 -7.98 43.14
C ASN A 591 12.70 -7.80 42.51
N ASN A 592 13.08 -6.59 42.07
CA ASN A 592 14.33 -6.33 41.33
C ASN A 592 14.56 -7.31 40.16
N LEU A 593 13.48 -7.65 39.44
CA LEU A 593 13.51 -8.47 38.22
C LEU A 593 13.90 -7.62 37.01
#